data_AF-A0A0D0DDX0-F1
#
_entry.id   AF-A0A0D0DDX0-F1
#
_cell.length_a   1.000
_cell.length_b   1.000
_cell.length_c   1.000
_cell.angle_alpha   90.00
_cell.angle_beta   90.00
_cell.angle_gamma   90.00
#
_symmetry.space_group_name_H-M   'P 1'
#
loop_
_entity.id
_entity.type
_entity.pdbx_description
1 polymer ?
#
loop_
_entity_poly.entity_id
_entity_poly.type
_entity_poly.pdbx_seq_one_letter_code
_entity_poly.pdbx_strand_id
1 'polypeptide(L)'
;MKQMTKKQTNLDGTVQILPGAQASSRDDILKTVTKFVVCDDQSLLVVDKSAFRNCLVAMRPAATRADLPSTHDISIFIHNTFVSFINNLKSEIQVMIKFNHSAALSLNH
;
A
#
# COMPACT_ATOMS: atom_id res chain seq x y z
N MET A 1 -23.08 55.43 -1.13
CA MET A 1 -22.14 54.40 -0.64
C MET A 1 -21.39 53.81 -1.83
N LYS A 2 -20.06 53.95 -1.92
CA LYS A 2 -19.25 53.35 -2.99
C LYS A 2 -18.94 51.90 -2.62
N GLN A 3 -19.35 50.93 -3.43
CA GLN A 3 -18.92 49.54 -3.27
C GLN A 3 -17.45 49.43 -3.68
N MET A 4 -16.61 48.90 -2.78
CA MET A 4 -15.23 48.53 -3.08
C MET A 4 -15.20 47.10 -3.59
N THR A 5 -15.02 46.91 -4.89
CA THR A 5 -14.72 45.60 -5.47
C THR A 5 -13.25 45.25 -5.17
N LYS A 6 -13.03 44.43 -4.13
CA LYS A 6 -11.71 43.83 -3.89
C LYS A 6 -11.40 42.87 -5.04
N LYS A 7 -10.46 43.27 -5.90
CA LYS A 7 -9.94 42.43 -6.98
C LYS A 7 -9.05 41.36 -6.36
N GLN A 8 -9.47 40.10 -6.44
CA GLN A 8 -8.66 38.96 -5.98
C GLN A 8 -7.46 38.81 -6.93
N THR A 9 -6.25 38.92 -6.39
CA THR A 9 -5.00 38.73 -7.13
C THR A 9 -4.59 37.26 -7.08
N ASN A 10 -4.16 36.71 -8.21
CA ASN A 10 -3.65 35.34 -8.28
C ASN A 10 -2.30 35.24 -7.54
N LEU A 11 -2.04 34.08 -6.93
CA LEU A 11 -0.81 33.77 -6.18
C LEU A 11 0.40 33.49 -7.08
N ASP A 12 0.30 33.81 -8.37
CA ASP A 12 1.37 33.58 -9.35
C ASP A 12 2.66 34.27 -8.89
N GLY A 13 3.72 33.49 -8.71
CA GLY A 13 5.05 33.96 -8.31
C GLY A 13 5.30 34.02 -6.80
N THR A 14 4.30 33.81 -5.94
CA THR A 14 4.50 33.80 -4.46
C THR A 14 4.69 32.38 -3.91
N VAL A 15 4.15 31.38 -4.60
CA VAL A 15 4.20 29.97 -4.19
C VAL A 15 5.04 29.20 -5.20
N GLN A 16 6.18 28.66 -4.75
CA GLN A 16 6.91 27.66 -5.53
C GLN A 16 6.20 26.32 -5.34
N ILE A 17 5.69 25.73 -6.43
CA ILE A 17 5.27 24.33 -6.43
C ILE A 17 6.57 23.52 -6.31
N LEU A 18 6.89 23.10 -5.09
CA LEU A 18 7.97 22.13 -4.87
C LEU A 18 7.65 20.88 -5.70
N PRO A 19 8.66 20.23 -6.31
CA PRO A 19 8.47 18.96 -6.99
C PRO A 19 7.70 18.03 -6.07
N GLY A 20 6.46 17.72 -6.46
CA GLY A 20 5.52 16.99 -5.62
C GLY A 20 6.12 15.66 -5.18
N ALA A 21 5.78 15.25 -3.96
CA ALA A 21 6.13 13.95 -3.40
C ALA A 21 6.02 12.86 -4.47
N GLN A 22 7.02 11.96 -4.53
CA GLN A 22 7.12 10.87 -5.50
C GLN A 22 5.74 10.29 -5.82
N ALA A 23 5.43 10.16 -7.10
CA ALA A 23 4.21 9.50 -7.53
C ALA A 23 4.23 8.05 -7.03
N SER A 24 3.55 7.79 -5.91
CA SER A 24 3.37 6.43 -5.42
C SER A 24 2.70 5.59 -6.51
N SER A 25 3.20 4.39 -6.77
CA SER A 25 2.58 3.51 -7.75
C SER A 25 1.22 3.02 -7.24
N ARG A 26 0.41 2.43 -8.13
CA ARG A 26 -0.79 1.69 -7.72
C ARG A 26 -0.45 0.60 -6.70
N ASP A 27 0.69 -0.06 -6.88
CA ASP A 27 1.17 -1.12 -5.98
C ASP A 27 1.53 -0.58 -4.59
N ASP A 28 2.11 0.62 -4.52
CA ASP A 28 2.40 1.28 -3.24
C ASP A 28 1.12 1.63 -2.48
N ILE A 29 0.08 2.10 -3.19
CA ILE A 29 -1.24 2.34 -2.60
C ILE A 29 -1.82 1.01 -2.09
N LEU A 30 -1.85 -0.02 -2.93
CA LEU A 30 -2.38 -1.34 -2.56
C LEU A 30 -1.67 -1.90 -1.32
N LYS A 31 -0.34 -1.84 -1.30
CA LYS A 31 0.49 -2.31 -0.17
C LYS A 31 0.23 -1.51 1.10
N THR A 32 0.15 -0.18 1.00
CA THR A 32 -0.06 0.71 2.16
C THR A 32 -1.46 0.54 2.73
N VAL A 33 -2.49 0.53 1.89
CA VAL A 33 -3.88 0.32 2.32
C VAL A 33 -4.06 -1.08 2.88
N THR A 34 -3.44 -2.11 2.29
CA THR A 34 -3.48 -3.47 2.85
C THR A 34 -2.86 -3.52 4.24
N LYS A 35 -1.70 -2.86 4.46
CA LYS A 35 -1.08 -2.77 5.79
C LYS A 35 -2.00 -2.08 6.78
N PHE A 36 -2.60 -0.96 6.42
CA PHE A 36 -3.59 -0.28 7.28
C PHE A 36 -4.72 -1.23 7.68
N VAL A 37 -5.28 -1.97 6.71
CA VAL A 37 -6.39 -2.89 6.99
C VAL A 37 -5.98 -4.04 7.91
N VAL A 38 -4.83 -4.66 7.66
CA VAL A 38 -4.38 -5.85 8.41
C VAL A 38 -3.80 -5.48 9.78
N CYS A 39 -2.97 -4.44 9.85
CA CYS A 39 -2.27 -4.07 11.09
C CYS A 39 -3.19 -3.36 12.09
N ASP A 40 -4.18 -2.60 11.61
CA ASP A 40 -5.11 -1.86 12.48
C ASP A 40 -6.47 -2.59 12.65
N ASP A 41 -6.53 -3.90 12.32
CA ASP A 41 -7.72 -4.76 12.42
C ASP A 41 -8.99 -4.13 11.83
N GLN A 42 -8.84 -3.48 10.67
CA GLN A 42 -9.98 -2.85 10.01
C GLN A 42 -10.77 -3.90 9.21
N SER A 43 -12.07 -3.66 9.08
CA SER A 43 -12.89 -4.44 8.14
C SER A 43 -12.36 -4.28 6.71
N LEU A 44 -12.24 -5.39 5.97
CA LEU A 44 -11.93 -5.38 4.54
C LEU A 44 -12.87 -4.46 3.72
N LEU A 45 -14.11 -4.27 4.18
CA LEU A 45 -15.10 -3.42 3.53
C LEU A 45 -14.83 -1.92 3.69
N VAL A 46 -13.89 -1.52 4.56
CA VAL A 46 -13.56 -0.11 4.79
C VAL A 46 -13.09 0.56 3.49
N VAL A 47 -12.42 -0.19 2.61
CA VAL A 47 -11.80 0.36 1.40
C VAL A 47 -12.80 0.68 0.30
N ASP A 48 -13.96 0.03 0.32
CA ASP A 48 -15.05 0.30 -0.60
C ASP A 48 -15.96 1.44 -0.11
N LYS A 49 -15.82 1.89 1.15
CA LYS A 49 -16.58 3.02 1.68
C LYS A 49 -16.21 4.31 0.95
N SER A 50 -17.22 5.04 0.47
CA SER A 50 -17.05 6.30 -0.24
C SER A 50 -16.25 7.33 0.56
N ALA A 51 -16.49 7.44 1.87
CA ALA A 51 -15.75 8.35 2.74
C ALA A 51 -14.25 8.05 2.76
N PHE A 52 -13.87 6.76 2.88
CA PHE A 52 -12.47 6.36 2.88
C PHE A 52 -11.81 6.63 1.52
N ARG A 53 -12.49 6.28 0.42
CA ARG A 53 -12.01 6.56 -0.94
C ARG A 53 -11.86 8.05 -1.21
N ASN A 54 -12.79 8.88 -0.71
CA ASN A 54 -12.70 10.32 -0.81
C ASN A 54 -11.50 10.85 -0.02
N CYS A 55 -11.20 10.30 1.16
CA CYS A 55 -9.98 10.65 1.89
C CYS A 55 -8.72 10.28 1.10
N LEU A 56 -8.68 9.11 0.45
CA LEU A 56 -7.54 8.73 -0.40
C LEU A 56 -7.35 9.70 -1.58
N VAL A 57 -8.44 10.09 -2.24
CA VAL A 57 -8.40 11.08 -3.34
C VAL A 57 -8.04 12.47 -2.83
N ALA A 58 -8.50 12.87 -1.64
CA ALA A 58 -8.14 14.17 -1.05
C ALA A 58 -6.65 14.22 -0.65
N MET A 59 -6.13 13.13 -0.08
CA MET A 59 -4.69 12.99 0.21
C MET A 59 -3.86 12.92 -1.07
N ARG A 60 -4.44 12.45 -2.17
CA ARG A 60 -3.77 12.36 -3.47
C ARG A 60 -4.72 12.70 -4.63
N PRO A 61 -4.83 13.98 -4.99
CA PRO A 61 -5.78 14.43 -6.02
C PRO A 61 -5.52 13.84 -7.42
N ALA A 62 -4.29 13.40 -7.68
CA ALA A 62 -3.90 12.75 -8.93
C ALA A 62 -4.29 11.25 -8.99
N ALA A 63 -4.75 10.64 -7.90
CA ALA A 63 -5.18 9.25 -7.90
C ALA A 63 -6.48 9.10 -8.70
N THR A 64 -6.46 8.22 -9.69
CA THR A 64 -7.64 7.87 -10.46
C THR A 64 -8.45 6.79 -9.75
N ARG A 65 -9.70 6.56 -10.17
CA ARG A 65 -10.51 5.46 -9.63
C ARG A 65 -9.86 4.09 -9.82
N ALA A 66 -9.02 3.93 -10.84
CA ALA A 66 -8.27 2.71 -11.10
C ALA A 66 -7.07 2.54 -10.16
N ASP A 67 -6.60 3.60 -9.50
CA ASP A 67 -5.50 3.51 -8.53
C ASP A 67 -6.01 3.15 -7.12
N LEU A 68 -7.31 3.28 -6.88
CA LEU A 68 -7.92 2.99 -5.60
C LEU A 68 -8.18 1.48 -5.46
N PRO A 69 -7.67 0.83 -4.40
CA PRO A 69 -7.91 -0.59 -4.18
C PRO A 69 -9.37 -0.84 -3.81
N SER A 70 -9.90 -1.95 -4.33
CA SER A 70 -11.17 -2.53 -3.89
C SER A 70 -10.95 -3.57 -2.79
N THR A 71 -12.02 -4.00 -2.12
CA THR A 71 -11.95 -5.14 -1.21
C THR A 71 -11.40 -6.40 -1.89
N HIS A 72 -11.73 -6.61 -3.17
CA HIS A 72 -11.20 -7.74 -3.94
C HIS A 72 -9.68 -7.66 -4.13
N ASP A 73 -9.16 -6.50 -4.54
CA ASP A 73 -7.71 -6.30 -4.73
C ASP A 73 -6.94 -6.60 -3.44
N ILE A 74 -7.44 -6.12 -2.30
CA ILE A 74 -6.81 -6.34 -0.99
C ILE A 74 -6.88 -7.81 -0.58
N SER A 75 -8.03 -8.45 -0.76
CA SER A 75 -8.19 -9.87 -0.41
C SER A 75 -7.24 -10.77 -1.20
N ILE A 76 -7.12 -10.54 -2.51
CA ILE A 76 -6.18 -11.25 -3.38
C ILE A 76 -4.73 -10.97 -2.96
N PHE A 77 -4.39 -9.71 -2.69
CA PHE A 77 -3.04 -9.35 -2.26
C PHE A 77 -2.65 -10.04 -0.95
N ILE A 78 -3.54 -10.04 0.05
CA ILE A 78 -3.33 -10.75 1.32
C ILE A 78 -3.15 -12.24 1.07
N HIS A 79 -4.04 -12.87 0.31
CA HIS A 79 -3.98 -14.30 0.00
C HIS A 79 -2.65 -14.67 -0.67
N ASN A 80 -2.27 -13.95 -1.73
CA ASN A 80 -1.04 -14.22 -2.47
C ASN A 80 0.20 -14.01 -1.60
N THR A 81 0.21 -12.96 -0.77
CA THR A 81 1.30 -12.69 0.17
C THR A 81 1.44 -13.82 1.19
N PHE A 82 0.33 -14.29 1.74
CA PHE A 82 0.30 -15.40 2.69
C PHE A 82 0.77 -16.71 2.07
N VAL A 83 0.25 -17.07 0.88
CA VAL A 83 0.68 -18.28 0.15
C VAL A 83 2.17 -18.24 -0.14
N SER A 84 2.68 -17.09 -0.59
CA SER A 84 4.11 -16.90 -0.87
C SER A 84 4.95 -17.08 0.40
N PHE A 85 4.51 -16.51 1.53
CA PHE A 85 5.16 -16.67 2.81
C PHE A 85 5.23 -18.13 3.26
N ILE A 86 4.11 -18.86 3.23
CA ILE A 86 4.07 -20.28 3.63
C ILE A 86 4.94 -21.14 2.73
N ASN A 87 4.95 -20.89 1.41
CA ASN A 87 5.79 -21.62 0.48
C ASN A 87 7.29 -21.38 0.74
N ASN A 88 7.67 -20.13 1.00
CA ASN A 88 9.06 -19.78 1.35
C ASN A 88 9.47 -20.46 2.67
N LEU A 89 8.63 -20.37 3.70
CA LEU A 89 8.87 -21.00 4.99
C LEU A 89 9.05 -22.52 4.86
N LYS A 90 8.19 -23.18 4.06
CA LYS A 90 8.31 -24.62 3.78
C LYS A 90 9.65 -24.94 3.11
N SER A 91 10.07 -24.14 2.13
CA SER A 91 11.36 -24.31 1.45
C SER A 91 12.52 -24.19 2.41
N GLU A 92 12.53 -23.16 3.27
CA GLU A 92 13.58 -22.94 4.26
C GLU A 92 13.69 -24.11 5.26
N ILE A 93 12.56 -24.59 5.78
CA ILE A 93 12.52 -25.75 6.67
C ILE A 93 13.07 -27.00 5.97
N GLN A 94 12.71 -27.23 4.71
CA GLN A 94 13.21 -28.38 3.95
C GLN A 94 14.72 -28.32 3.72
N VAL A 95 15.27 -27.15 3.42
CA VAL A 95 16.72 -26.95 3.28
C VAL A 95 17.42 -27.26 4.60
N MET A 96 16.91 -26.75 5.71
CA MET A 96 17.47 -26.99 7.05
C MET A 96 17.50 -28.49 7.40
N ILE A 97 16.41 -29.21 7.14
CA ILE A 97 16.34 -30.66 7.41
C ILE A 97 17.35 -31.43 6.56
N LYS A 98 17.47 -31.11 5.26
CA LYS A 98 18.44 -31.76 4.36
C LYS A 98 19.89 -31.52 4.80
N PHE A 99 20.19 -30.28 5.19
CA PHE A 99 21.52 -29.92 5.69
C PHE A 99 21.86 -30.71 6.96
N ASN A 100 20.96 -30.75 7.94
CA ASN A 100 21.17 -31.46 9.20
C ASN A 100 21.32 -32.98 8.99
N HIS A 101 20.55 -33.57 8.08
CA HIS A 101 20.68 -34.99 7.74
C HIS A 101 22.05 -35.30 7.10
N SER A 102 22.51 -34.45 6.20
CA SER A 102 23.82 -34.61 5.53
C SER A 102 24.98 -34.46 6.53
N ALA A 103 24.88 -33.51 7.46
CA ALA A 103 25.86 -33.32 8.52
C ALA A 103 25.94 -34.53 9.46
N ALA A 104 24.79 -35.09 9.86
CA ALA A 104 24.75 -36.29 10.71
C ALA A 104 25.39 -37.51 10.03
N LEU A 105 25.24 -37.67 8.71
CA LEU A 105 25.90 -38.75 7.97
C LEU A 105 27.43 -38.56 7.88
N SER A 106 27.91 -37.31 7.80
CA SER A 106 29.35 -37.00 7.73
C SER A 106 30.11 -37.16 9.05
N LEU A 107 29.42 -37.18 10.20
CA LEU A 107 30.02 -37.35 11.53
C LEU A 107 30.13 -38.83 11.97
N ASN A 108 29.46 -39.74 11.27
CA ASN A 108 29.46 -41.17 11.57
C ASN A 108 30.49 -41.97 10.75
N HIS A 109 31.43 -41.28 10.08
CA HIS A 109 32.51 -41.83 9.27
C HIS A 109 33.85 -41.21 9.69
#